data_AF-A0A1M3IHY0-F1
#
_entry.id   AF-A0A1M3IHY0-F1
#
_cell.length_a   1.000
_cell.length_b   1.000
_cell.length_c   1.000
_cell.angle_alpha   90.00
_cell.angle_beta   90.00
_cell.angle_gamma   90.00
#
_symmetry.space_group_name_H-M   'P 1'
#
loop_
_entity.id
_entity.type
_entity.pdbx_description
1 polymer ?
#
loop_
_entity_poly.entity_id
_entity_poly.type
_entity_poly.pdbx_seq_one_letter_code
_entity_poly.pdbx_strand_id
1 'polypeptide(L)'
;MRLFIAVLLAGLIYSCTQSHKRSTYKVDTYPRLIDSLSLRKYYDDGKWLMSCYYCDDTVIPDVKNKGLIPKNITYGELKVKPIYIKLIGSDTLELNFAHFYNDTVLCSYQTIRSHLTIWGLAYDIKHDSVLYYANEIMNLTEWCPSPCGSRLGNPIQPEVVKYIESHRDVLDPWFKAEAIKRKVLK
;
A
#
# COMPACT_ATOMS: atom_id res chain seq x y z
N MET A 1 -14.75 -50.49 -36.30
CA MET A 1 -15.35 -49.37 -35.53
C MET A 1 -14.94 -49.43 -34.05
N ARG A 2 -13.64 -49.40 -33.75
CA ARG A 2 -13.08 -49.43 -32.37
C ARG A 2 -11.74 -48.67 -32.25
N LEU A 3 -11.54 -47.63 -33.06
CA LEU A 3 -10.26 -46.88 -33.08
C LEU A 3 -10.41 -45.36 -32.85
N PHE A 4 -11.62 -44.85 -32.61
CA PHE A 4 -11.88 -43.41 -32.51
C PHE A 4 -12.12 -42.87 -31.08
N ILE A 5 -12.08 -43.73 -30.05
CA ILE A 5 -12.37 -43.33 -28.66
C ILE A 5 -11.09 -42.92 -27.89
N ALA A 6 -9.91 -43.34 -28.35
CA ALA A 6 -8.65 -43.09 -27.62
C ALA A 6 -8.10 -41.65 -27.76
N VAL A 7 -8.49 -40.89 -28.80
CA VAL A 7 -7.91 -39.56 -29.07
C VAL A 7 -8.62 -38.44 -28.29
N LEU A 8 -9.87 -38.64 -27.85
CA LEU A 8 -10.60 -37.64 -27.06
C LEU A 8 -10.23 -37.62 -25.57
N LEU A 9 -9.59 -38.67 -25.05
CA LEU A 9 -9.15 -38.74 -23.65
C LEU A 9 -7.76 -38.12 -23.42
N ALA A 10 -6.91 -38.02 -24.44
CA ALA A 10 -5.60 -37.38 -24.32
C ALA A 10 -5.68 -35.84 -24.32
N GLY A 11 -6.72 -35.25 -24.91
CA GLY A 11 -6.92 -33.79 -24.96
C GLY A 11 -7.42 -33.16 -23.65
N LEU A 12 -8.01 -33.95 -22.74
CA LEU A 12 -8.53 -33.46 -21.46
C LEU A 12 -7.50 -33.45 -20.33
N ILE A 13 -6.36 -34.12 -20.50
CA ILE A 13 -5.30 -34.18 -19.47
C ILE A 13 -4.30 -33.00 -19.63
N TYR A 14 -4.20 -32.41 -20.82
CA TYR A 14 -3.26 -31.29 -21.06
C TYR A 14 -3.79 -29.90 -20.66
N SER A 15 -5.09 -29.76 -20.35
CA SER A 15 -5.67 -28.50 -19.86
C SER A 15 -5.63 -28.34 -18.33
N CYS A 16 -5.04 -29.29 -17.60
CA CYS A 16 -5.14 -29.32 -16.14
C CYS A 16 -3.80 -29.19 -15.40
N THR A 17 -2.82 -28.46 -15.94
CA THR A 17 -1.62 -28.04 -15.19
C THR A 17 -1.11 -26.64 -15.56
N GLN A 18 -2.00 -25.69 -15.81
CA GLN A 18 -1.71 -24.32 -15.36
C GLN A 18 -2.37 -24.13 -13.99
N SER A 19 -1.79 -24.81 -13.00
CA SER A 19 -1.88 -24.34 -11.62
C SER A 19 -1.16 -22.99 -11.60
N HIS A 20 -1.87 -21.92 -12.00
CA HIS A 20 -1.55 -20.59 -11.54
C HIS A 20 -1.33 -20.73 -10.04
N LYS A 21 -0.08 -20.58 -9.62
CA LYS A 21 0.25 -20.34 -8.22
C LYS A 21 -0.50 -19.07 -7.86
N ARG A 22 -1.77 -19.20 -7.47
CA ARG A 22 -2.47 -18.21 -6.67
C ARG A 22 -1.60 -18.13 -5.43
N SER A 23 -0.69 -17.16 -5.45
CA SER A 23 -0.09 -16.62 -4.24
C SER A 23 -1.24 -16.48 -3.27
N THR A 24 -1.31 -17.38 -2.29
CA THR A 24 -2.23 -17.25 -1.17
C THR A 24 -1.70 -16.07 -0.38
N TYR A 25 -2.07 -14.88 -0.84
CA TYR A 25 -1.84 -13.65 -0.11
C TYR A 25 -2.45 -13.87 1.27
N LYS A 26 -1.58 -13.94 2.29
CA LYS A 26 -2.02 -14.06 3.67
C LYS A 26 -2.77 -12.76 3.94
N VAL A 27 -4.09 -12.85 4.08
CA VAL A 27 -4.95 -11.70 4.37
C VAL A 27 -4.34 -10.97 5.56
N ASP A 28 -3.84 -9.75 5.35
CA ASP A 28 -3.36 -8.91 6.44
C ASP A 28 -4.49 -8.81 7.47
N THR A 29 -4.23 -9.27 8.69
CA THR A 29 -5.23 -9.21 9.76
C THR A 29 -5.36 -7.77 10.19
N TYR A 30 -6.58 -7.22 10.10
CA TYR A 30 -6.83 -5.85 10.53
C TYR A 30 -6.59 -5.72 12.04
N PRO A 31 -6.04 -4.57 12.50
CA PRO A 31 -6.00 -4.26 13.92
C PRO A 31 -7.39 -4.35 14.54
N ARG A 32 -7.48 -4.92 15.76
CA ARG A 32 -8.77 -5.19 16.43
C ARG A 32 -9.70 -3.98 16.45
N LEU A 33 -9.18 -2.78 16.70
CA LEU A 33 -9.97 -1.54 16.72
C LEU A 33 -10.65 -1.29 15.37
N ILE A 34 -9.88 -1.38 14.28
CA ILE A 34 -10.38 -1.21 12.90
C ILE A 34 -11.47 -2.21 12.59
N ASP A 35 -11.26 -3.46 12.98
CA ASP A 35 -12.21 -4.53 12.70
C ASP A 35 -13.50 -4.40 13.52
N SER A 36 -13.37 -4.15 14.83
CA SER A 36 -14.50 -4.05 15.76
C SER A 36 -15.43 -2.88 15.46
N LEU A 37 -14.91 -1.83 14.83
CA LEU A 37 -15.66 -0.62 14.49
C LEU A 37 -16.02 -0.53 13.00
N SER A 38 -15.73 -1.59 12.22
CA SER A 38 -15.97 -1.62 10.77
C SER A 38 -15.27 -0.48 9.99
N LEU A 39 -14.08 -0.05 10.45
CA LEU A 39 -13.33 1.07 9.88
C LEU A 39 -12.33 0.65 8.78
N ARG A 40 -12.54 -0.53 8.17
CA ARG A 40 -11.60 -1.13 7.19
C ARG A 40 -11.37 -0.24 5.96
N LYS A 41 -12.41 0.49 5.50
CA LYS A 41 -12.30 1.44 4.38
C LYS A 41 -11.21 2.48 4.64
N TYR A 42 -11.27 3.17 5.77
CA TYR A 42 -10.30 4.21 6.14
C TYR A 42 -8.89 3.65 6.29
N TYR A 43 -8.76 2.44 6.83
CA TYR A 43 -7.48 1.76 6.93
C TYR A 43 -6.88 1.46 5.56
N ASP A 44 -7.66 0.85 4.66
CA ASP A 44 -7.21 0.51 3.31
C ASP A 44 -6.90 1.79 2.49
N ASP A 45 -7.75 2.81 2.57
CA ASP A 45 -7.56 4.10 1.90
C ASP A 45 -6.31 4.82 2.40
N GLY A 46 -6.09 4.84 3.71
CA GLY A 46 -4.91 5.44 4.31
C GLY A 46 -3.63 4.70 3.92
N LYS A 47 -3.64 3.37 4.03
CA LYS A 47 -2.50 2.54 3.62
C LYS A 47 -2.19 2.72 2.13
N TRP A 48 -3.23 2.83 1.29
CA TRP A 48 -3.11 3.05 -0.16
C TRP A 48 -2.46 4.39 -0.47
N LEU A 49 -2.95 5.46 0.16
CA LEU A 49 -2.37 6.79 0.03
C LEU A 49 -0.88 6.76 0.40
N MET A 50 -0.53 6.16 1.53
CA MET A 50 0.86 6.11 1.99
C MET A 50 1.77 5.32 1.03
N SER A 51 1.27 4.21 0.48
CA SER A 51 1.98 3.47 -0.57
C SER A 51 2.20 4.33 -1.81
N CYS A 52 1.16 4.98 -2.35
CA CYS A 52 1.29 5.83 -3.54
C CYS A 52 2.15 7.08 -3.32
N TYR A 53 2.06 7.70 -2.14
CA TYR A 53 2.74 8.97 -1.87
C TYR A 53 4.26 8.83 -1.96
N TYR A 54 4.79 7.69 -1.50
CA TYR A 54 6.21 7.39 -1.41
C TYR A 54 6.71 6.38 -2.45
N CYS A 55 5.85 5.74 -3.26
CA CYS A 55 6.20 4.50 -3.97
C CYS A 55 7.51 4.54 -4.76
N ASP A 56 7.77 5.63 -5.48
CA ASP A 56 8.93 5.82 -6.35
C ASP A 56 10.14 6.46 -5.66
N ASP A 57 10.01 6.84 -4.38
CA ASP A 57 11.13 7.33 -3.60
C ASP A 57 12.09 6.17 -3.27
N THR A 58 13.38 6.40 -3.47
CA THR A 58 14.41 5.42 -3.09
C THR A 58 14.66 5.48 -1.60
N VAL A 59 14.70 4.31 -0.95
CA VAL A 59 14.99 4.20 0.47
C VAL A 59 16.45 4.57 0.72
N ILE A 60 16.66 5.57 1.57
CA ILE A 60 17.98 5.94 2.08
C ILE A 60 18.10 5.39 3.50
N PRO A 61 18.89 4.32 3.72
CA PRO A 61 19.01 3.72 5.05
C PRO A 61 19.65 4.72 6.02
N ASP A 62 19.05 4.87 7.20
CA ASP A 62 19.70 5.58 8.30
C ASP A 62 21.04 4.90 8.65
N VAL A 63 21.95 5.63 9.29
CA VAL A 63 23.27 5.17 9.72
C VAL A 63 23.17 3.85 10.48
N LYS A 64 22.15 3.69 11.32
CA LYS A 64 21.89 2.47 12.10
C LYS A 64 21.49 1.25 11.26
N ASN A 65 20.90 1.48 10.08
CA ASN A 65 20.39 0.45 9.18
C ASN A 65 21.27 0.25 7.94
N LYS A 66 22.43 0.94 7.88
CA LYS A 66 23.34 0.87 6.74
C LYS A 66 23.86 -0.56 6.55
N GLY A 67 23.68 -1.10 5.35
CA GLY A 67 24.07 -2.47 4.99
C GLY A 67 23.00 -3.53 5.24
N LEU A 68 21.91 -3.21 5.97
CA LEU A 68 20.76 -4.13 6.12
C LEU A 68 19.79 -4.03 4.95
N ILE A 69 19.61 -2.82 4.42
CA ILE A 69 18.71 -2.54 3.31
C ILE A 69 19.52 -2.47 2.00
N PRO A 70 19.12 -3.21 0.94
CA PRO A 70 19.77 -3.16 -0.37
C PRO A 70 19.79 -1.75 -0.94
N LYS A 71 20.80 -1.47 -1.77
CA LYS A 71 20.82 -0.22 -2.55
C LYS A 71 19.69 -0.24 -3.57
N ASN A 72 19.09 0.92 -3.83
CA ASN A 72 18.07 1.16 -4.84
C ASN A 72 16.70 0.49 -4.60
N ILE A 73 16.44 -0.04 -3.41
CA ILE A 73 15.08 -0.43 -3.05
C ILE A 73 14.22 0.83 -2.90
N THR A 74 13.00 0.77 -3.40
CA THR A 74 12.03 1.87 -3.35
C THR A 74 10.95 1.58 -2.31
N TYR A 75 10.29 2.63 -1.83
CA TYR A 75 9.23 2.45 -0.82
C TYR A 75 8.05 1.62 -1.34
N GLY A 76 7.78 1.61 -2.65
CA GLY A 76 6.72 0.77 -3.24
C GLY A 76 6.97 -0.74 -3.14
N GLU A 77 8.21 -1.15 -2.88
CA GLU A 77 8.61 -2.55 -2.64
C GLU A 77 8.49 -2.95 -1.16
N LEU A 78 8.30 -1.96 -0.27
CA LEU A 78 8.27 -2.17 1.18
C LEU A 78 6.86 -2.36 1.70
N LYS A 79 6.75 -3.16 2.76
CA LYS A 79 5.48 -3.38 3.43
C LYS A 79 5.08 -2.17 4.26
N VAL A 80 3.90 -1.64 4.00
CA VAL A 80 3.27 -0.59 4.83
C VAL A 80 2.57 -1.23 6.03
N LYS A 81 2.82 -0.72 7.23
CA LYS A 81 2.17 -1.16 8.48
C LYS A 81 1.68 0.03 9.28
N PRO A 82 0.56 -0.11 10.02
CA PRO A 82 0.14 0.90 10.97
C PRO A 82 1.15 0.94 12.13
N ILE A 83 1.56 2.13 12.53
CA ILE A 83 2.37 2.39 13.72
C ILE A 83 1.58 3.14 14.80
N TYR A 84 0.45 3.75 14.42
CA TYR A 84 -0.45 4.44 15.31
C TYR A 84 -1.89 4.35 14.79
N ILE A 85 -2.82 4.07 15.69
CA ILE A 85 -4.26 4.06 15.40
C ILE A 85 -4.95 4.64 16.63
N LYS A 86 -5.73 5.70 16.43
CA LYS A 86 -6.47 6.33 17.52
C LYS A 86 -7.84 6.78 17.06
N LEU A 87 -8.84 6.48 17.87
CA LEU A 87 -10.15 7.11 17.75
C LEU A 87 -10.19 8.30 18.72
N ILE A 88 -10.38 9.51 18.19
CA ILE A 88 -10.57 10.73 18.96
C ILE A 88 -12.06 11.01 19.01
N GLY A 89 -12.63 11.00 20.22
CA GLY A 89 -14.08 11.07 20.38
C GLY A 89 -14.75 9.84 19.76
N SER A 90 -15.82 10.06 18.99
CA SER A 90 -16.59 9.01 18.31
C SER A 90 -16.59 9.11 16.79
N ASP A 91 -15.96 10.13 16.23
CA ASP A 91 -16.07 10.49 14.80
C ASP A 91 -14.73 10.72 14.11
N THR A 92 -13.62 10.81 14.85
CA THR A 92 -12.31 11.09 14.25
C THR A 92 -11.38 9.89 14.37
N LEU A 93 -10.95 9.31 13.25
CA LEU A 93 -9.97 8.22 13.20
C LEU A 93 -8.63 8.74 12.70
N GLU A 94 -7.60 8.66 13.53
CA GLU A 94 -6.22 8.98 13.18
C GLU A 94 -5.42 7.69 12.92
N LEU A 95 -4.72 7.64 11.77
CA LEU A 95 -3.93 6.51 11.31
C LEU A 95 -2.54 6.98 10.88
N ASN A 96 -1.49 6.46 11.51
CA ASN A 96 -0.13 6.63 11.03
C ASN A 96 0.44 5.29 10.58
N PHE A 97 1.19 5.34 9.49
CA PHE A 97 1.81 4.20 8.84
C PHE A 97 3.30 4.41 8.67
N ALA A 98 4.03 3.30 8.61
CA ALA A 98 5.41 3.30 8.20
C ALA A 98 5.71 2.13 7.26
N HIS A 99 6.78 2.29 6.48
CA HIS A 99 7.30 1.24 5.61
C HIS A 99 8.37 0.44 6.33
N PHE A 100 8.29 -0.88 6.18
CA PHE A 100 9.21 -1.82 6.81
C PHE A 100 9.90 -2.69 5.76
N TYR A 101 11.22 -2.77 5.86
CA TYR A 101 12.01 -3.77 5.15
C TYR A 101 12.05 -5.08 5.95
N ASN A 102 11.79 -6.20 5.27
CA ASN A 102 11.72 -7.56 5.85
C ASN A 102 10.86 -7.63 7.13
N ASP A 103 9.74 -6.93 7.15
CA ASP A 103 8.81 -6.86 8.29
C ASP A 103 9.38 -6.26 9.60
N THR A 104 10.66 -5.90 9.68
CA THR A 104 11.36 -5.56 10.92
C THR A 104 12.03 -4.20 10.93
N VAL A 105 12.66 -3.80 9.83
CA VAL A 105 13.45 -2.56 9.78
C VAL A 105 12.58 -1.40 9.32
N LEU A 106 12.33 -0.45 10.21
CA LEU A 106 11.63 0.79 9.91
C LEU A 106 12.46 1.65 8.93
N CYS A 107 11.86 2.05 7.81
CA CYS A 107 12.47 2.93 6.82
C CYS A 107 11.99 4.38 7.04
N SER A 108 12.93 5.30 7.34
CA SER A 108 12.61 6.69 7.66
C SER A 108 12.42 7.55 6.43
N TYR A 109 11.27 8.21 6.34
CA TYR A 109 10.97 9.18 5.30
C TYR A 109 11.77 10.49 5.43
N GLN A 110 12.31 10.81 6.61
CA GLN A 110 13.06 12.06 6.84
C GLN A 110 14.29 12.17 5.93
N THR A 111 14.80 11.03 5.47
CA THR A 111 15.99 10.96 4.62
C THR A 111 15.72 11.34 3.17
N ILE A 112 14.45 11.31 2.73
CA ILE A 112 14.05 11.54 1.32
C ILE A 112 13.36 12.88 1.07
N ARG A 113 12.74 13.50 2.08
CA ARG A 113 12.05 14.79 1.93
C ARG A 113 12.41 15.73 3.08
N SER A 114 12.99 16.87 2.76
CA SER A 114 13.63 17.77 3.74
C SER A 114 12.66 18.56 4.61
N HIS A 115 11.39 18.74 4.22
CA HIS A 115 10.54 19.74 4.92
C HIS A 115 9.12 19.33 5.31
N LEU A 116 8.52 18.25 4.79
CA LEU A 116 7.20 17.79 5.25
C LEU A 116 7.07 16.29 4.99
N THR A 117 7.33 15.50 6.04
CA THR A 117 7.11 14.06 5.98
C THR A 117 5.70 13.75 6.45
N ILE A 118 4.87 13.19 5.57
CA ILE A 118 3.57 12.68 5.95
C ILE A 118 3.75 11.26 6.51
N TRP A 119 3.26 11.03 7.72
CA TRP A 119 3.26 9.71 8.36
C TRP A 119 1.87 9.09 8.37
N GLY A 120 0.84 9.87 8.09
CA GLY A 120 -0.52 9.41 8.27
C GLY A 120 -1.56 10.46 7.93
N LEU A 121 -2.76 10.23 8.43
CA LEU A 121 -3.92 11.06 8.18
C LEU A 121 -5.01 10.80 9.22
N ALA A 122 -5.85 11.80 9.42
CA ALA A 122 -7.07 11.69 10.20
C ALA A 122 -8.30 11.82 9.31
N TYR A 123 -9.28 10.98 9.58
CA TYR A 123 -10.57 10.96 8.92
C TYR A 123 -11.66 11.46 9.85
N ASP A 124 -12.56 12.26 9.30
CA ASP A 124 -13.90 12.46 9.83
C ASP A 124 -14.77 11.31 9.31
N ILE A 125 -15.04 10.33 10.18
CA ILE A 125 -15.83 9.15 9.87
C ILE A 125 -17.28 9.54 9.54
N LYS A 126 -17.81 10.59 10.20
CA LYS A 126 -19.20 11.01 10.01
C LYS A 126 -19.43 11.61 8.63
N HIS A 127 -18.45 12.34 8.11
CA HIS A 127 -18.53 13.00 6.81
C HIS A 127 -17.75 12.28 5.69
N ASP A 128 -17.19 11.10 5.98
CA ASP A 128 -16.36 10.30 5.07
C ASP A 128 -15.25 11.12 4.37
N SER A 129 -14.54 11.96 5.12
CA SER A 129 -13.56 12.89 4.57
C SER A 129 -12.24 12.89 5.34
N VAL A 130 -11.15 13.28 4.66
CA VAL A 130 -9.86 13.51 5.31
C VAL A 130 -9.88 14.88 6.00
N LEU A 131 -9.61 14.91 7.30
CA LEU A 131 -9.49 16.14 8.08
C LEU A 131 -8.11 16.78 7.94
N TYR A 132 -7.06 15.97 8.10
CA TYR A 132 -5.68 16.42 8.03
C TYR A 132 -4.73 15.26 7.71
N TYR A 133 -3.53 15.62 7.25
CA TYR A 133 -2.41 14.69 7.07
C TYR A 133 -1.47 14.83 8.26
N ALA A 134 -1.07 13.72 8.89
CA ALA A 134 -0.21 13.77 10.07
C ALA A 134 1.26 13.84 9.64
N ASN A 135 2.03 14.74 10.26
CA ASN A 135 3.49 14.75 10.17
C ASN A 135 4.13 14.54 11.55
N GLU A 136 5.45 14.38 11.61
CA GLU A 136 6.17 14.02 12.85
C GLU A 136 6.17 15.13 13.91
N ILE A 137 6.07 16.39 13.49
CA ILE A 137 6.31 17.56 14.34
C ILE A 137 4.97 18.19 14.77
N MET A 138 3.93 18.08 13.95
CA MET A 138 2.63 18.70 14.15
C MET A 138 1.53 17.92 13.41
N ASN A 139 0.31 17.92 13.97
CA ASN A 139 -0.92 17.59 13.25
C ASN A 139 -1.25 18.69 12.23
N LEU A 140 -0.31 18.98 11.33
CA LEU A 140 -0.44 20.02 10.32
C LEU A 140 -1.36 19.51 9.22
N THR A 141 -2.50 20.17 9.05
CA THR A 141 -3.18 20.24 7.77
C THR A 141 -2.20 20.80 6.74
N GLU A 142 -1.52 19.95 5.97
CA GLU A 142 -1.20 20.36 4.60
C GLU A 142 -2.57 20.50 3.90
N TRP A 143 -3.12 21.71 3.99
CA TRP A 143 -4.41 22.03 3.41
C TRP A 143 -4.20 22.00 1.90
N CYS A 144 -4.58 20.87 1.31
CA CYS A 144 -4.50 20.64 -0.12
C CYS A 144 -5.91 20.87 -0.67
N PRO A 145 -6.32 22.13 -0.97
CA PRO A 145 -7.64 22.38 -1.52
C PRO A 145 -7.77 21.59 -2.81
N SER A 146 -8.81 20.75 -2.88
CA SER A 146 -9.11 20.00 -4.09
C SER A 146 -9.50 20.96 -5.23
N PRO A 147 -8.99 20.77 -6.45
CA PRO A 147 -7.99 19.77 -6.85
C PRO A 147 -6.58 20.28 -6.54
N CYS A 148 -5.83 19.54 -5.72
CA CYS A 148 -4.40 19.81 -5.57
C CYS A 148 -3.62 18.83 -6.43
N GLY A 149 -2.63 19.35 -7.18
CA GLY A 149 -1.73 18.56 -8.00
C GLY A 149 -0.76 17.69 -7.19
N SER A 150 -1.00 17.49 -5.90
CA SER A 150 -0.16 16.65 -5.03
C SER A 150 -0.75 15.24 -4.91
N ARG A 151 0.11 14.28 -4.54
CA ARG A 151 -0.29 12.89 -4.34
C ARG A 151 -1.24 12.72 -3.14
N LEU A 152 -1.39 13.74 -2.29
CA LEU A 152 -2.36 13.75 -1.20
C LEU A 152 -3.79 13.90 -1.71
N GLY A 153 -4.02 14.82 -2.66
CA GLY A 153 -5.34 15.02 -3.28
C GLY A 153 -5.66 14.02 -4.38
N ASN A 154 -4.64 13.58 -5.13
CA ASN A 154 -4.77 12.55 -6.16
C ASN A 154 -3.60 11.56 -6.06
N PRO A 155 -3.78 10.41 -5.38
CA PRO A 155 -2.72 9.40 -5.26
C PRO A 155 -2.29 8.77 -6.60
N ILE A 156 -3.15 8.82 -7.63
CA ILE A 156 -2.94 8.13 -8.92
C ILE A 156 -2.57 9.15 -9.98
N GLN A 157 -1.43 9.80 -9.75
CA GLN A 157 -0.79 10.65 -10.74
C GLN A 157 -0.09 9.79 -11.81
N PRO A 158 0.15 10.34 -13.02
CA PRO A 158 0.76 9.59 -14.12
C PRO A 158 2.09 8.92 -13.76
N GLU A 159 2.93 9.55 -12.94
CA GLU A 159 4.21 8.99 -12.51
C GLU A 159 4.05 7.83 -11.51
N VAL A 160 3.03 7.88 -10.65
CA VAL A 160 2.69 6.77 -9.73
C VAL A 160 2.19 5.56 -10.53
N VAL A 161 1.33 5.79 -11.53
CA VAL A 161 0.86 4.73 -12.44
C VAL A 161 2.04 4.09 -13.16
N LYS A 162 2.91 4.90 -13.78
CA LYS A 162 4.11 4.43 -14.47
C LYS A 162 5.02 3.63 -13.55
N TYR A 163 5.20 4.07 -12.30
CA TYR A 163 5.98 3.33 -11.31
C TYR A 163 5.35 1.96 -11.01
N ILE A 164 4.06 1.93 -10.66
CA ILE A 164 3.31 0.70 -10.35
C ILE A 164 3.39 -0.31 -11.51
N GLU A 165 3.25 0.15 -12.75
CA GLU A 165 3.35 -0.70 -13.94
C GLU A 165 4.76 -1.24 -14.15
N SER A 166 5.78 -0.39 -14.06
CA SER A 166 7.18 -0.78 -14.30
C SER A 166 7.78 -1.65 -13.19
N HIS A 167 7.23 -1.58 -11.98
CA HIS A 167 7.73 -2.33 -10.81
C HIS A 167 6.78 -3.44 -10.36
N ARG A 168 5.77 -3.79 -11.18
CA ARG A 168 4.68 -4.73 -10.85
C ARG A 168 5.12 -6.00 -10.13
N ASP A 169 6.27 -6.56 -10.49
CA ASP A 169 6.74 -7.85 -9.98
C ASP A 169 7.47 -7.77 -8.63
N VAL A 170 7.92 -6.57 -8.25
CA VAL A 170 8.63 -6.30 -6.99
C VAL A 170 7.81 -5.48 -5.99
N LEU A 171 6.64 -4.95 -6.39
CA LEU A 171 5.74 -4.25 -5.48
C LEU A 171 5.40 -5.09 -4.25
N ASP A 172 5.21 -4.40 -3.12
CA ASP A 172 4.63 -5.01 -1.93
C ASP A 172 3.33 -5.78 -2.30
N PRO A 173 3.14 -7.03 -1.83
CA PRO A 173 2.00 -7.85 -2.23
C PRO A 173 0.64 -7.23 -1.92
N TRP A 174 0.50 -6.48 -0.81
CA TRP A 174 -0.74 -5.78 -0.50
C TRP A 174 -0.95 -4.63 -1.48
N PHE A 175 0.09 -3.84 -1.73
CA PHE A 175 0.02 -2.70 -2.65
C PHE A 175 -0.33 -3.14 -4.07
N LYS A 176 0.27 -4.23 -4.56
CA LYS A 176 -0.06 -4.86 -5.85
C LYS A 176 -1.53 -5.31 -5.91
N ALA A 177 -2.03 -5.96 -4.85
CA ALA A 177 -3.42 -6.41 -4.79
C ALA A 177 -4.40 -5.24 -4.79
N GLU A 178 -4.10 -4.18 -4.04
CA GLU A 178 -4.93 -2.98 -3.98
C GLU A 178 -4.90 -2.22 -5.32
N ALA A 179 -3.76 -2.18 -6.02
CA ALA A 179 -3.64 -1.61 -7.36
C ALA A 179 -4.51 -2.36 -8.40
N ILE A 180 -4.62 -3.69 -8.30
CA ILE A 180 -5.54 -4.48 -9.14
C ILE A 180 -7.00 -4.19 -8.78
N LYS A 181 -7.34 -4.20 -7.49
CA LYS A 181 -8.70 -3.89 -6.99
C LYS A 181 -9.17 -2.50 -7.43
N ARG A 182 -8.26 -1.53 -7.44
CA ARG A 182 -8.50 -0.14 -7.89
C ARG A 182 -8.35 0.07 -9.40
N LYS A 183 -8.10 -1.00 -10.17
CA LYS A 183 -7.97 -1.00 -11.64
C LYS A 183 -6.83 -0.13 -12.17
N VAL A 184 -5.79 0.08 -11.37
CA VAL A 184 -4.52 0.69 -11.80
C VAL A 184 -3.69 -0.34 -12.56
N LEU A 185 -3.61 -1.56 -12.04
CA LEU A 185 -3.05 -2.72 -12.73
C LEU A 185 -4.15 -3.58 -13.35
N LYS A 186 -3.85 -4.15 -14.52
CA LYS A 186 -4.72 -5.09 -15.25
C LYS A 186 -4.25 -6.54 -15.09
#